data_AF-A0A954T6R1-F1
#
_entry.id   AF-A0A954T6R1-F1
#
_cell.length_a   1.000
_cell.length_b   1.000
_cell.length_c   1.000
_cell.angle_alpha   90.00
_cell.angle_beta   90.00
_cell.angle_gamma   90.00
#
_symmetry.space_group_name_H-M   'P 1'
#
loop_
_entity.id
_entity.type
_entity.pdbx_description
1 polymer ?
#
loop_
_entity_poly.entity_id
_entity_poly.type
_entity_poly.pdbx_seq_one_letter_code
_entity_poly.pdbx_strand_id
1 'polypeptide(L)'
;FASTTSYTSDPFHPMEIPGQSFPGAKDARAFEQQSEVLTFTTEPLAEPLEWTGRVHAELFLSSTAKDTDVIVRVSDVYPDGRSILIVDYPWRVRYREGFDHETLMEPGQVYRVAFPVGWMSQIFSKGHRIRVTVASTGAPLYEPNPQTGEPLTIEFPEDAVSAVNTIHHEQSHASRIIAPVYNGQP
;
A
#
# COMPACT_ATOMS: atom_id res chain seq x y z
N PHE A 1 7.44 -19.30 -1.81
CA PHE A 1 6.56 -18.15 -1.52
C PHE A 1 5.16 -18.53 -1.96
N ALA A 2 4.12 -18.19 -1.19
CA ALA A 2 2.74 -18.35 -1.66
C ALA A 2 2.57 -17.57 -2.97
N SER A 3 1.67 -17.98 -3.87
CA SER A 3 1.40 -17.26 -5.12
C SER A 3 0.63 -15.96 -4.88
N THR A 4 -0.12 -15.90 -3.79
CA THR A 4 -0.98 -14.78 -3.41
C THR A 4 -0.90 -14.56 -1.91
N THR A 5 -1.30 -13.37 -1.46
CA THR A 5 -1.46 -13.06 -0.04
C THR A 5 -2.80 -12.34 0.16
N SER A 6 -3.66 -12.90 1.01
CA SER A 6 -4.97 -12.34 1.31
C SER A 6 -5.05 -11.76 2.72
N TYR A 7 -5.86 -10.73 2.90
CA TYR A 7 -6.13 -10.09 4.20
C TYR A 7 -7.57 -9.58 4.22
N THR A 8 -8.16 -9.53 5.40
CA THR A 8 -9.46 -8.89 5.61
C THR A 8 -9.26 -7.38 5.72
N SER A 9 -10.18 -6.60 5.16
CA SER A 9 -10.27 -5.15 5.26
C SER A 9 -11.60 -4.82 5.94
N ASP A 10 -11.58 -4.52 7.23
CA ASP A 10 -12.78 -4.17 7.99
C ASP A 10 -12.90 -2.63 8.16
N PRO A 11 -13.86 -1.97 7.48
CA PRO A 11 -14.00 -0.52 7.60
C PRO A 11 -14.44 -0.07 8.99
N PHE A 12 -15.08 -0.95 9.79
CA PHE A 12 -15.51 -0.63 11.15
C PHE A 12 -14.39 -0.80 12.18
N HIS A 13 -13.33 -1.53 11.83
CA HIS A 13 -12.15 -1.73 12.68
C HIS A 13 -10.87 -1.44 11.88
N PRO A 14 -10.71 -0.21 11.35
CA PRO A 14 -9.62 0.12 10.45
C PRO A 14 -8.27 0.04 11.16
N MET A 15 -7.23 -0.32 10.41
CA MET A 15 -5.86 -0.22 10.88
C MET A 15 -5.51 1.23 11.18
N GLU A 16 -4.77 1.43 12.27
CA GLU A 16 -4.48 2.74 12.80
C GLU A 16 -3.23 3.34 12.18
N ILE A 17 -3.38 4.44 11.44
CA ILE A 17 -2.26 5.35 11.14
C ILE A 17 -2.52 6.64 11.93
N PRO A 18 -1.80 6.88 13.03
CA PRO A 18 -2.12 7.98 13.93
C PRO A 18 -1.79 9.33 13.30
N GLY A 19 -2.65 10.31 13.56
CA GLY A 19 -2.51 11.69 13.11
C GLY A 19 -3.39 12.04 11.91
N GLN A 20 -3.44 13.33 11.59
CA GLN A 20 -4.20 13.88 10.46
C GLN A 20 -3.29 14.51 9.40
N SER A 21 -1.98 14.34 9.55
CA SER A 21 -0.96 14.80 8.62
C SER A 21 0.01 13.66 8.34
N PHE A 22 0.64 13.71 7.16
CA PHE A 22 1.63 12.71 6.77
C PHE A 22 2.68 12.55 7.89
N PRO A 23 2.86 11.33 8.44
CA PRO A 23 3.61 11.14 9.67
C PRO A 23 5.10 11.46 9.55
N GLY A 24 5.64 11.59 8.33
CA GLY A 24 7.07 11.81 8.07
C GLY A 24 7.91 10.66 8.62
N ALA A 25 9.24 10.83 8.66
CA ALA A 25 10.26 9.85 9.09
C ALA A 25 10.11 9.35 10.54
N LYS A 26 9.00 8.70 10.84
CA LYS A 26 8.64 8.05 12.09
C LYS A 26 8.76 6.54 11.93
N ASP A 27 8.92 5.89 13.08
CA ASP A 27 8.94 4.45 13.16
C ASP A 27 7.56 3.87 12.81
N ALA A 28 7.49 3.10 11.72
CA ALA A 28 6.28 2.53 11.15
C ALA A 28 5.91 1.18 11.80
N ARG A 29 6.74 0.61 12.67
CA ARG A 29 6.52 -0.74 13.25
C ARG A 29 5.15 -0.93 13.88
N ALA A 30 4.59 0.11 14.51
CA ALA A 30 3.26 0.05 15.11
C ALA A 30 2.14 -0.19 14.08
N PHE A 31 2.29 0.32 12.86
CA PHE A 31 1.38 0.02 11.75
C PHE A 31 1.68 -1.34 11.13
N GLU A 32 2.95 -1.65 10.90
CA GLU A 32 3.40 -2.89 10.26
C GLU A 32 3.02 -4.17 11.01
N GLN A 33 2.74 -4.07 12.31
CA GLN A 33 2.35 -5.21 13.16
C GLN A 33 0.84 -5.47 13.21
N GLN A 34 0.02 -4.60 12.61
CA GLN A 34 -1.43 -4.75 12.67
C GLN A 34 -1.92 -5.83 11.71
N SER A 35 -3.07 -6.45 12.02
CA SER A 35 -3.51 -7.71 11.43
C SER A 35 -3.78 -7.67 9.92
N GLU A 36 -4.17 -6.53 9.37
CA GLU A 36 -4.47 -6.38 7.94
C GLU A 36 -3.26 -5.93 7.11
N VAL A 37 -2.12 -5.65 7.76
CA VAL A 37 -0.98 -5.03 7.10
C VAL A 37 -0.03 -6.09 6.55
N LEU A 38 -0.07 -6.27 5.23
CA LEU A 38 0.88 -7.13 4.54
C LEU A 38 2.26 -6.46 4.53
N THR A 39 3.30 -7.21 4.88
CA THR A 39 4.68 -6.72 4.93
C THR A 39 5.59 -7.54 4.01
N PHE A 40 6.23 -6.87 3.06
CA PHE A 40 7.23 -7.43 2.15
C PHE A 40 8.56 -6.75 2.43
N THR A 41 9.61 -7.52 2.74
CA THR A 41 10.92 -6.96 3.10
C THR A 41 12.01 -7.66 2.32
N THR A 42 12.96 -6.90 1.78
CA THR A 42 14.14 -7.47 1.11
C THR A 42 15.06 -8.17 2.12
N GLU A 43 16.03 -8.93 1.61
CA GLU A 43 17.23 -9.23 2.39
C GLU A 43 18.04 -7.96 2.71
N PRO A 44 18.95 -7.98 3.70
CA PRO A 44 19.84 -6.85 3.95
C PRO A 44 20.61 -6.54 2.69
N LEU A 45 20.64 -5.26 2.31
CA LEU A 45 21.34 -4.82 1.13
C LEU A 45 22.86 -5.06 1.29
N ALA A 46 23.46 -5.72 0.31
CA ALA A 46 24.90 -5.99 0.30
C ALA A 46 25.74 -4.72 0.07
N GLU A 47 25.15 -3.74 -0.62
CA GLU A 47 25.70 -2.44 -0.97
C GLU A 47 24.62 -1.35 -0.85
N PRO A 48 24.99 -0.06 -0.71
CA PRO A 48 24.02 1.02 -0.70
C PRO A 48 23.21 1.07 -2.01
N LEU A 49 21.90 1.34 -1.90
CA LEU A 49 21.01 1.49 -3.05
C LEU A 49 20.29 2.84 -2.97
N GLU A 50 20.43 3.66 -4.02
CA GLU A 50 19.80 4.97 -4.10
C GLU A 50 18.50 4.92 -4.90
N TRP A 51 17.42 5.43 -4.29
CA TRP A 51 16.15 5.72 -4.95
C TRP A 51 15.95 7.23 -4.99
N THR A 52 16.06 7.82 -6.17
CA THR A 52 15.86 9.26 -6.38
C THR A 52 14.91 9.46 -7.55
N GLY A 53 13.66 9.82 -7.23
CA GLY A 53 12.59 10.02 -8.22
C GLY A 53 11.23 9.58 -7.71
N ARG A 54 10.33 9.23 -8.62
CA ARG A 54 8.95 8.85 -8.32
C ARG A 54 8.79 7.33 -8.24
N VAL A 55 8.35 6.84 -7.08
CA VAL A 55 8.00 5.44 -6.85
C VAL A 55 6.60 5.17 -7.41
N HIS A 56 6.43 4.04 -8.10
CA HIS A 56 5.13 3.56 -8.57
C HIS A 56 4.83 2.18 -8.00
N ALA A 57 3.57 1.95 -7.66
CA ALA A 57 3.05 0.63 -7.36
C ALA A 57 2.35 0.09 -8.61
N GLU A 58 2.57 -1.17 -8.92
CA GLU A 58 1.76 -1.95 -9.86
C GLU A 58 1.28 -3.20 -9.13
N LEU A 59 0.06 -3.16 -8.62
CA LEU A 59 -0.54 -4.25 -7.87
C LEU A 59 -1.53 -4.99 -8.75
N PHE A 60 -1.55 -6.31 -8.64
CA PHE A 60 -2.62 -7.17 -9.13
C PHE A 60 -3.49 -7.53 -7.93
N LEU A 61 -4.67 -6.92 -7.88
CA LEU A 61 -5.58 -6.97 -6.74
C LEU A 61 -6.88 -7.67 -7.16
N SER A 62 -7.36 -8.58 -6.33
CA SER A 62 -8.77 -8.98 -6.33
C SER A 62 -9.39 -8.67 -4.97
N SER A 63 -10.71 -8.49 -4.94
CA SER A 63 -11.47 -8.22 -3.73
C SER A 63 -12.80 -8.95 -3.76
N THR A 64 -13.36 -9.26 -2.59
CA THR A 64 -14.77 -9.69 -2.47
C THR A 64 -15.76 -8.53 -2.55
N ALA A 65 -15.29 -7.28 -2.51
CA ALA A 65 -16.09 -6.07 -2.61
C ALA A 65 -16.06 -5.47 -4.02
N LYS A 66 -17.02 -4.56 -4.27
CA LYS A 66 -17.10 -3.78 -5.53
C LYS A 66 -16.12 -2.60 -5.57
N ASP A 67 -15.64 -2.16 -4.41
CA ASP A 67 -14.62 -1.13 -4.27
C ASP A 67 -13.84 -1.37 -2.98
N THR A 68 -12.62 -0.84 -2.91
CA THR A 68 -11.76 -0.87 -1.72
C THR A 68 -10.67 0.18 -1.90
N ASP A 69 -9.91 0.45 -0.84
CA ASP A 69 -8.64 1.18 -0.96
C ASP A 69 -7.45 0.22 -0.92
N VAL A 70 -6.32 0.65 -1.48
CA VAL A 70 -5.00 0.06 -1.23
C VAL A 70 -4.05 1.17 -0.78
N ILE A 71 -3.40 0.97 0.35
CA ILE A 71 -2.40 1.87 0.91
C ILE A 71 -1.04 1.21 0.73
N VAL A 72 -0.16 1.86 -0.01
CA VAL A 72 1.22 1.40 -0.20
C VAL A 72 2.16 2.32 0.57
N ARG A 73 3.03 1.74 1.38
CA ARG A 73 4.05 2.48 2.15
C ARG A 73 5.43 1.88 1.91
N VAL A 74 6.44 2.73 1.83
CA VAL A 74 7.84 2.32 1.70
C VAL A 74 8.62 2.83 2.91
N SER A 75 9.32 1.92 3.57
CA SER A 75 10.14 2.18 4.76
C SER A 75 11.58 1.70 4.58
N ASP A 76 12.51 2.40 5.22
CA ASP A 76 13.90 1.99 5.42
C ASP A 76 14.05 1.24 6.75
N VAL A 77 14.38 -0.04 6.70
CA VAL A 77 14.59 -0.87 7.89
C VAL A 77 16.07 -0.87 8.27
N TYR A 78 16.36 -0.28 9.42
CA TYR A 78 17.70 -0.17 9.97
C TYR A 78 18.19 -1.50 10.55
N PRO A 79 19.52 -1.73 10.65
CA PRO A 79 20.09 -2.92 11.27
C PRO A 79 19.69 -3.13 12.74
N ASP A 80 19.34 -2.05 13.45
CA ASP A 80 18.85 -2.09 14.83
C ASP A 80 17.35 -2.43 14.94
N GLY A 81 16.69 -2.65 13.81
CA GLY A 81 15.29 -3.07 13.72
C GLY A 81 14.28 -1.94 13.62
N ARG A 82 14.67 -0.66 13.69
CA ARG A 82 13.74 0.44 13.39
C ARG A 82 13.29 0.36 11.93
N SER A 83 12.01 0.64 11.66
CA SER A 83 11.47 0.76 10.30
C SER A 83 10.99 2.18 10.07
N ILE A 84 11.73 2.99 9.33
CA ILE A 84 11.45 4.42 9.17
C ILE A 84 10.66 4.63 7.89
N LEU A 85 9.44 5.16 8.01
CA LEU A 85 8.62 5.50 6.86
C LEU A 85 9.29 6.58 6.01
N ILE A 86 9.35 6.36 4.70
CA ILE A 86 9.87 7.34 3.73
C ILE A 86 8.73 7.97 2.91
N VAL A 87 7.80 7.15 2.41
CA VAL A 87 6.67 7.60 1.58
C VAL A 87 5.46 6.69 1.76
N ASP A 88 4.24 7.24 1.73
CA ASP A 88 3.00 6.49 1.66
C ASP A 88 1.98 7.13 0.70
N TYR A 89 1.06 6.31 0.21
CA TYR A 89 -0.09 6.79 -0.56
C TYR A 89 -1.27 5.81 -0.52
N PRO A 90 -2.50 6.29 -0.30
CA PRO A 90 -3.72 5.54 -0.51
C PRO A 90 -4.16 5.66 -1.98
N TRP A 91 -4.70 4.59 -2.54
CA TRP A 91 -5.39 4.61 -3.82
C TRP A 91 -6.73 3.93 -3.71
N ARG A 92 -7.80 4.67 -4.03
CA ARG A 92 -9.16 4.14 -4.08
C ARG A 92 -9.41 3.46 -5.41
N VAL A 93 -9.76 2.17 -5.37
CA VAL A 93 -9.69 1.28 -6.54
C VAL A 93 -10.75 1.60 -7.60
N ARG A 94 -11.86 2.24 -7.24
CA ARG A 94 -12.81 2.77 -8.25
C ARG A 94 -12.18 3.79 -9.22
N TYR A 95 -11.04 4.39 -8.86
CA TYR A 95 -10.29 5.33 -9.70
C TYR A 95 -9.05 4.71 -10.37
N ARG A 96 -8.96 3.38 -10.45
CA ARG A 96 -7.80 2.67 -11.06
C ARG A 96 -7.56 3.01 -12.53
N GLU A 97 -8.58 3.48 -13.25
CA GLU A 97 -8.51 3.87 -14.67
C GLU A 97 -8.37 5.39 -14.89
N GLY A 98 -8.35 6.17 -13.82
CA GLY A 98 -8.37 7.63 -13.87
C GLY A 98 -9.31 8.23 -12.83
N PHE A 99 -9.22 9.54 -12.63
CA PHE A 99 -10.11 10.30 -11.73
C PHE A 99 -11.28 10.97 -12.47
N ASP A 100 -11.35 10.81 -13.79
CA ASP A 100 -12.39 11.38 -14.65
C ASP A 100 -13.70 10.58 -14.59
N HIS A 101 -13.63 9.30 -14.22
CA HIS A 101 -14.78 8.44 -14.01
C HIS A 101 -14.50 7.34 -12.98
N GLU A 102 -15.57 6.77 -12.42
CA GLU A 102 -15.48 5.63 -11.50
C GLU A 102 -15.68 4.32 -12.28
N THR A 103 -14.89 3.30 -11.95
CA THR A 103 -15.05 1.92 -12.45
C THR A 103 -15.11 0.96 -11.28
N LEU A 104 -16.22 0.26 -11.08
CA LEU A 104 -16.32 -0.72 -9.99
C LEU A 104 -15.60 -2.03 -10.33
N MET A 105 -15.27 -2.81 -9.31
CA MET A 105 -14.76 -4.17 -9.43
C MET A 105 -15.92 -5.19 -9.46
N GLU A 106 -15.71 -6.27 -10.21
CA GLU A 106 -16.46 -7.51 -10.06
C GLU A 106 -15.79 -8.36 -8.96
N PRO A 107 -16.53 -8.80 -7.93
CA PRO A 107 -15.97 -9.60 -6.86
C PRO A 107 -15.22 -10.84 -7.36
N GLY A 108 -13.98 -11.02 -6.89
CA GLY A 108 -13.11 -12.14 -7.23
C GLY A 108 -12.32 -11.97 -8.53
N GLN A 109 -12.62 -10.96 -9.36
CA GLN A 109 -11.83 -10.67 -10.55
C GLN A 109 -10.51 -9.96 -10.17
N VAL A 110 -9.43 -10.30 -10.89
CA VAL A 110 -8.11 -9.67 -10.72
C VAL A 110 -8.01 -8.43 -11.59
N TYR A 111 -7.64 -7.30 -10.99
CA TYR A 111 -7.43 -6.02 -11.64
C TYR A 111 -5.99 -5.55 -11.46
N ARG A 112 -5.42 -4.94 -12.50
CA ARG A 112 -4.18 -4.18 -12.40
C ARG A 112 -4.49 -2.79 -11.83
N VAL A 113 -3.96 -2.50 -10.65
CA VAL A 113 -4.06 -1.20 -9.97
C VAL A 113 -2.67 -0.57 -9.96
N ALA A 114 -2.47 0.43 -10.83
CA ALA A 114 -1.17 1.06 -11.01
C ALA A 114 -1.25 2.55 -10.72
N PHE A 115 -0.41 3.03 -9.80
CA PHE A 115 -0.46 4.42 -9.36
C PHE A 115 0.89 4.90 -8.82
N PRO A 116 1.15 6.22 -8.86
CA PRO A 116 2.32 6.80 -8.21
C PRO A 116 2.13 6.80 -6.68
N VAL A 117 3.11 6.25 -5.95
CA VAL A 117 3.13 6.30 -4.48
C VAL A 117 3.68 7.65 -4.01
N GLY A 118 4.71 8.17 -4.66
CA GLY A 118 5.22 9.49 -4.32
C GLY A 118 6.66 9.70 -4.76
N TRP A 119 7.16 10.91 -4.50
CA TRP A 119 8.54 11.29 -4.79
C TRP A 119 9.40 11.08 -3.55
N MET A 120 10.60 10.53 -3.74
CA MET A 120 11.59 10.38 -2.68
C MET A 120 13.02 10.50 -3.22
N SER A 121 13.94 10.84 -2.33
CA SER A 121 15.39 10.75 -2.54
C SER A 121 16.00 10.13 -1.28
N GLN A 122 16.37 8.86 -1.37
CA GLN A 122 16.84 8.06 -0.23
C GLN A 122 17.94 7.12 -0.68
N ILE A 123 19.03 7.10 0.10
CA ILE A 123 20.03 6.03 0.02
C ILE A 123 19.71 5.02 1.11
N PHE A 124 19.27 3.83 0.73
CA PHE A 124 19.18 2.69 1.65
C PHE A 124 20.59 2.15 1.85
N SER A 125 21.12 2.27 3.06
CA SER A 125 22.53 1.93 3.33
C SER A 125 22.78 0.42 3.33
N LYS A 126 24.04 0.02 3.18
CA LYS A 126 24.46 -1.39 3.35
C LYS A 126 23.95 -1.92 4.70
N GLY A 127 23.36 -3.12 4.68
CA GLY A 127 22.79 -3.79 5.85
C GLY A 127 21.37 -3.34 6.19
N HIS A 128 20.87 -2.26 5.61
CA HIS A 128 19.46 -1.90 5.71
C HIS A 128 18.60 -2.81 4.83
N ARG A 129 17.28 -2.76 4.99
CA ARG A 129 16.33 -3.45 4.11
C ARG A 129 15.30 -2.45 3.60
N ILE A 130 14.77 -2.71 2.41
CA ILE A 130 13.61 -1.99 1.90
C ILE A 130 12.38 -2.77 2.33
N ARG A 131 11.45 -2.09 3.00
CA ARG A 131 10.16 -2.66 3.39
C ARG A 131 9.04 -1.96 2.65
N VAL A 132 8.14 -2.76 2.11
CA VAL A 132 6.88 -2.31 1.49
C VAL A 132 5.75 -2.89 2.32
N THR A 133 4.82 -2.03 2.74
CA THR A 133 3.56 -2.50 3.31
C THR A 133 2.38 -2.20 2.40
N VAL A 134 1.41 -3.11 2.43
CA VAL A 134 0.13 -3.00 1.73
C VAL A 134 -0.98 -3.24 2.73
N ALA A 135 -1.95 -2.32 2.79
CA ALA A 135 -3.15 -2.42 3.61
C ALA A 135 -4.34 -1.81 2.86
N SER A 136 -5.53 -1.84 3.44
CA SER A 136 -6.73 -1.22 2.86
C SER A 136 -7.44 -0.23 3.78
N THR A 137 -6.95 -0.09 5.01
CA THR A 137 -7.47 0.81 6.03
C THR A 137 -6.30 1.53 6.73
N GLY A 138 -6.55 2.74 7.23
CA GLY A 138 -5.51 3.62 7.76
C GLY A 138 -6.04 4.82 8.56
N ALA A 139 -7.19 4.66 9.23
CA ALA A 139 -7.82 5.74 9.98
C ALA A 139 -7.01 6.09 11.24
N PRO A 140 -7.04 7.33 11.74
CA PRO A 140 -7.79 8.48 11.23
C PRO A 140 -7.11 9.21 10.06
N LEU A 141 -5.90 8.82 9.63
CA LEU A 141 -5.20 9.54 8.56
C LEU A 141 -5.94 9.43 7.22
N TYR A 142 -6.43 8.23 6.89
CA TYR A 142 -7.24 7.99 5.70
C TYR A 142 -8.63 7.52 6.13
N GLU A 143 -9.65 8.19 5.61
CA GLU A 143 -11.04 7.77 5.78
C GLU A 143 -11.21 6.36 5.16
N PRO A 144 -11.77 5.39 5.90
CA PRO A 144 -11.99 4.04 5.38
C PRO A 144 -12.87 4.06 4.13
N ASN A 145 -12.60 3.16 3.19
CA ASN A 145 -13.56 2.86 2.13
C ASN A 145 -14.72 2.04 2.71
N PRO A 146 -15.99 2.40 2.46
CA PRO A 146 -17.15 1.59 2.83
C PRO A 146 -17.21 0.20 2.20
N GLN A 147 -16.50 0.01 1.08
CA GLN A 147 -16.43 -1.22 0.29
C GLN A 147 -17.76 -1.65 -0.38
N THR A 148 -18.76 -0.77 -0.39
CA THR A 148 -20.07 -1.01 -1.03
C THR A 148 -20.06 -0.72 -2.54
N GLY A 149 -19.20 0.20 -2.99
CA GLY A 149 -19.20 0.76 -4.36
C GLY A 149 -20.21 1.89 -4.57
N GLU A 150 -20.98 2.25 -3.54
CA GLU A 150 -21.93 3.37 -3.59
C GLU A 150 -21.19 4.72 -3.54
N PRO A 151 -21.86 5.83 -3.88
CA PRO A 151 -21.32 7.18 -3.72
C PRO A 151 -20.91 7.46 -2.27
N LEU A 152 -19.82 8.21 -2.09
CA LEU A 152 -19.34 8.60 -0.77
C LEU A 152 -20.32 9.57 -0.09
N THR A 153 -20.53 9.39 1.20
CA THR A 153 -21.42 10.18 2.05
C THR A 153 -20.63 11.01 3.06
N ILE A 154 -21.28 12.00 3.69
CA ILE A 154 -20.65 12.80 4.76
C ILE A 154 -20.48 11.96 6.03
N GLU A 155 -21.54 11.23 6.40
CA GLU A 155 -21.50 10.28 7.51
C GLU A 155 -21.02 8.93 6.98
N PHE A 156 -20.25 8.20 7.80
CA PHE A 156 -19.79 6.88 7.43
C PHE A 156 -21.01 5.93 7.30
N PRO A 157 -21.17 5.24 6.16
CA PRO A 157 -22.38 4.48 5.91
C PRO A 157 -22.50 3.23 6.79
N GLU A 158 -23.70 3.00 7.35
CA GLU A 158 -23.99 1.86 8.22
C GLU A 158 -24.00 0.51 7.47
N ASP A 159 -24.17 0.54 6.15
CA ASP A 159 -24.15 -0.64 5.27
C ASP A 159 -22.76 -0.93 4.69
N ALA A 160 -21.70 -0.31 5.23
CA ALA A 160 -20.33 -0.68 4.91
C ALA A 160 -20.08 -2.17 5.16
N VAL A 161 -19.17 -2.77 4.38
CA VAL A 161 -18.92 -4.21 4.41
C VAL A 161 -17.44 -4.49 4.56
N SER A 162 -17.09 -5.52 5.33
CA SER A 162 -15.73 -6.05 5.32
C SER A 162 -15.49 -6.84 4.03
N ALA A 163 -14.30 -6.72 3.44
CA ALA A 163 -13.91 -7.51 2.28
C ALA A 163 -12.63 -8.30 2.53
N VAL A 164 -12.43 -9.35 1.74
CA VAL A 164 -11.14 -10.02 1.62
C VAL A 164 -10.45 -9.48 0.38
N ASN A 165 -9.33 -8.81 0.58
CA ASN A 165 -8.46 -8.32 -0.48
C ASN A 165 -7.30 -9.29 -0.67
N THR A 166 -6.92 -9.54 -1.92
CA THR A 166 -5.83 -10.45 -2.27
C THR A 166 -4.85 -9.77 -3.21
N ILE A 167 -3.58 -9.70 -2.79
CA ILE A 167 -2.48 -9.28 -3.65
C ILE A 167 -1.91 -10.51 -4.32
N HIS A 168 -1.93 -10.50 -5.65
CA HIS A 168 -1.39 -11.54 -6.51
C HIS A 168 0.08 -11.25 -6.80
N HIS A 169 0.95 -12.25 -6.67
CA HIS A 169 2.40 -12.10 -6.91
C HIS A 169 3.00 -13.34 -7.58
N GLU A 170 2.16 -14.14 -8.24
CA GLU A 170 2.56 -15.20 -9.15
C GLU A 170 3.07 -14.67 -10.50
N GLN A 171 3.67 -15.55 -11.30
CA GLN A 171 4.31 -15.17 -12.56
C GLN A 171 3.37 -14.48 -13.58
N SER A 172 2.09 -14.84 -13.62
CA SER A 172 1.09 -14.19 -14.50
C SER A 172 0.59 -12.84 -13.97
N HIS A 173 0.75 -12.59 -12.67
CA HIS A 173 0.26 -11.41 -11.96
C HIS A 173 1.33 -10.93 -10.97
N ALA A 174 2.45 -10.46 -11.50
CA ALA A 174 3.61 -10.11 -10.70
C ALA A 174 3.48 -8.70 -10.10
N SER A 175 2.77 -8.55 -8.99
CA SER A 175 2.72 -7.29 -8.24
C SER A 175 4.13 -6.82 -7.88
N ARG A 176 4.38 -5.52 -8.03
CA ARG A 176 5.72 -4.95 -7.86
C ARG A 176 5.69 -3.48 -7.51
N ILE A 177 6.80 -3.04 -6.91
CA ILE A 177 7.17 -1.63 -6.79
C ILE A 177 8.19 -1.31 -7.90
N ILE A 178 7.89 -0.30 -8.69
CA ILE A 178 8.82 0.26 -9.67
C ILE A 178 9.61 1.36 -8.97
N ALA A 179 10.85 1.03 -8.62
CA ALA A 179 11.78 1.88 -7.92
C ALA A 179 12.51 2.86 -8.86
N PRO A 180 12.67 4.13 -8.48
CA PRO A 180 13.47 5.09 -9.23
C PRO A 180 14.96 4.94 -8.88
N VAL A 181 15.55 3.79 -9.24
CA VAL A 181 16.96 3.49 -8.94
C VAL A 181 17.85 4.49 -9.67
N TYR A 182 18.68 5.22 -8.91
CA TYR A 182 19.65 6.14 -9.48
C TYR A 182 20.91 5.39 -9.91
N ASN A 183 21.27 5.52 -11.19
CA ASN A 183 22.42 4.83 -11.79
C ASN A 183 23.64 5.74 -12.00
N GLY A 184 23.72 6.89 -11.31
CA GLY A 184 24.86 7.79 -11.41
C GLY A 184 24.91 8.64 -12.70
N GLN A 185 23.83 8.70 -13.48
CA GLN A 185 23.74 9.55 -14.67
C GLN A 185 22.88 10.78 -14.37
N PRO A 186 23.32 11.99 -14.78
CA PRO A 186 22.60 13.24 -14.55
C PRO A 186 21.25 13.31 -15.25
#